data_AF-A0A165M797-F1
#
_entry.id   AF-A0A165M797-F1
#
_cell.length_a   1.000
_cell.length_b   1.000
_cell.length_c   1.000
_cell.angle_alpha   90.00
_cell.angle_beta   90.00
_cell.angle_gamma   90.00
#
_symmetry.space_group_name_H-M   'P 1'
#
loop_
_entity.id
_entity.type
_entity.pdbx_description
1 polymer ?
#
loop_
_entity_poly.entity_id
_entity_poly.type
_entity_poly.pdbx_seq_one_letter_code
_entity_poly.pdbx_strand_id
1 'polypeptide(L)'
;MSIDETRFSAWTTLPGASASVSQPLVKPATKNVAKRITDEGYKLVDELYELTPYPSQAQKQDVYRRIVALPGCEHYKYDNINQKLAGMRKRDGISGSWAGQRQRQLTKNTHAVANPSTPEEILYPSLTQRPGITDALHILLKESPKPTRAEVRIWASRLGVFEDDIHTWIQHQQEIQQKELQKLVISSQLPTPGSSCSPEPVTPITPTVPPQSLLQNIPPVKIKAEVGSLSESKPASAFLSREQLQDLAKSVYVARTDSGVTPMSTEDAVKALDEHSERMQAFLRRYEKGEYAGLGLTPQLLDKAGTGMSVKSEPSVSRRI
;
A
#
# COMPACT_ATOMS: atom_id res chain seq x y z
N MET A 1 -21.35 -54.14 28.02
CA MET A 1 -21.87 -52.78 28.27
C MET A 1 -22.02 -52.13 26.90
N SER A 2 -23.05 -52.47 26.13
CA SER A 2 -24.45 -52.04 26.23
C SER A 2 -24.63 -50.51 26.19
N ILE A 3 -25.08 -50.08 25.00
CA ILE A 3 -26.11 -49.08 24.69
C ILE A 3 -25.76 -47.63 25.07
N ASP A 4 -25.65 -46.74 24.07
CA ASP A 4 -26.71 -45.73 23.95
C ASP A 4 -26.86 -45.10 22.56
N GLU A 5 -28.13 -45.02 22.19
CA GLU A 5 -28.73 -44.82 20.88
C GLU A 5 -29.40 -43.45 20.93
N THR A 6 -28.84 -42.45 20.25
CA THR A 6 -29.36 -41.06 20.30
C THR A 6 -30.00 -40.65 18.99
N ARG A 7 -31.32 -40.91 18.95
CA ARG A 7 -32.41 -40.01 18.53
C ARG A 7 -32.22 -39.20 17.25
N PHE A 8 -32.83 -39.71 16.18
CA PHE A 8 -33.33 -38.90 15.07
C PHE A 8 -34.56 -38.10 15.51
N SER A 9 -34.46 -36.78 15.54
CA SER A 9 -35.61 -35.89 15.64
C SER A 9 -36.35 -35.85 14.30
N ALA A 10 -37.54 -36.42 14.25
CA ALA A 10 -38.51 -36.24 13.19
C ALA A 10 -39.09 -34.82 13.26
N TRP A 11 -39.02 -34.07 12.15
CA TRP A 11 -39.62 -32.74 12.05
C TRP A 11 -41.01 -32.90 11.48
N THR A 12 -41.99 -32.51 12.29
CA THR A 12 -43.43 -32.51 12.00
C THR A 12 -43.76 -31.57 10.85
N THR A 13 -44.30 -32.12 9.77
CA THR A 13 -44.91 -31.35 8.67
C THR A 13 -46.34 -30.97 9.07
N LEU A 14 -46.62 -29.68 9.23
CA LEU A 14 -47.99 -29.15 9.40
C LEU A 14 -48.65 -28.97 8.01
N PRO A 15 -49.87 -29.48 7.79
CA PRO A 15 -50.67 -29.16 6.62
C PRO A 15 -51.61 -28.00 6.96
N GLY A 16 -51.44 -26.83 6.33
CA GLY A 16 -52.41 -25.76 6.51
C GLY A 16 -51.98 -24.41 5.96
N ALA A 17 -52.42 -24.10 4.74
CA ALA A 17 -53.17 -22.88 4.40
C ALA A 17 -53.13 -22.66 2.88
N SER A 18 -54.25 -22.98 2.23
CA SER A 18 -54.60 -22.47 0.91
C SER A 18 -54.81 -20.97 1.00
N ALA A 19 -53.82 -20.19 0.54
CA ALA A 19 -54.02 -18.82 0.11
C ALA A 19 -53.75 -18.76 -1.39
N SER A 20 -54.83 -18.83 -2.17
CA SER A 20 -54.82 -18.67 -3.62
C SER A 20 -54.54 -17.21 -3.95
N VAL A 21 -53.26 -16.86 -3.98
CA VAL A 21 -52.77 -15.59 -4.52
C VAL A 21 -52.44 -15.85 -5.98
N SER A 22 -53.28 -15.30 -6.87
CA SER A 22 -53.05 -15.27 -8.32
C SER A 22 -51.78 -14.47 -8.61
N GLN A 23 -50.62 -15.13 -8.58
CA GLN A 23 -49.38 -14.53 -9.02
C GLN A 23 -49.39 -14.42 -10.55
N PRO A 24 -48.98 -13.27 -11.11
CA PRO A 24 -48.82 -13.11 -12.55
C PRO A 24 -47.81 -14.15 -13.04
N LEU A 25 -48.17 -14.81 -14.14
CA LEU A 25 -47.39 -15.84 -14.82
C LEU A 25 -46.04 -15.25 -15.33
N VAL A 26 -45.06 -15.11 -14.44
CA VAL A 26 -43.68 -14.79 -14.80
C VAL A 26 -43.13 -16.02 -15.50
N LYS A 27 -43.05 -15.95 -16.84
CA LYS A 27 -42.43 -16.99 -17.67
C LYS A 27 -41.06 -17.32 -17.05
N PRO A 28 -40.77 -18.58 -16.71
CA PRO A 28 -39.50 -18.95 -16.11
C PRO A 28 -38.39 -18.54 -17.07
N ALA A 29 -37.54 -17.62 -16.62
CA ALA A 29 -36.37 -17.22 -17.38
C ALA A 29 -35.55 -18.47 -17.67
N THR A 30 -35.55 -18.90 -18.94
CA THR A 30 -34.72 -20.02 -19.38
C THR A 30 -33.28 -19.58 -19.17
N LYS A 31 -32.65 -20.13 -18.13
CA LYS A 31 -31.24 -19.89 -17.87
C LYS A 31 -30.49 -20.41 -19.09
N ASN A 32 -29.96 -19.51 -19.90
CA ASN A 32 -29.08 -19.86 -21.00
C ASN A 32 -27.90 -20.63 -20.40
N VAL A 33 -27.94 -21.95 -20.52
CA VAL A 33 -26.82 -22.81 -20.15
C VAL A 33 -25.71 -22.41 -21.09
N ALA A 34 -24.70 -21.71 -20.56
CA ALA A 34 -23.55 -21.29 -21.33
C ALA A 34 -22.93 -22.55 -21.95
N LYS A 35 -22.97 -22.64 -23.28
CA LYS A 35 -22.32 -23.73 -24.00
C LYS A 35 -20.83 -23.67 -23.66
N ARG A 36 -20.32 -24.81 -23.20
CA ARG A 36 -18.92 -24.96 -22.81
C ARG A 36 -18.12 -25.34 -24.06
N ILE A 37 -16.89 -24.84 -24.15
CA ILE A 37 -15.91 -25.30 -25.14
C ILE A 37 -15.56 -26.78 -24.87
N THR A 38 -15.18 -27.50 -25.92
CA THR A 38 -14.71 -28.88 -25.84
C THR A 38 -13.40 -28.97 -25.05
N ASP A 39 -13.10 -30.17 -24.54
CA ASP A 39 -11.84 -30.43 -23.83
C ASP A 39 -10.61 -30.18 -24.70
N GLU A 40 -10.70 -30.50 -26.00
CA GLU A 40 -9.64 -30.20 -26.98
C GLU A 40 -9.39 -28.69 -27.11
N GLY A 41 -10.45 -27.88 -27.12
CA GLY A 41 -10.32 -26.44 -27.17
C GLY A 41 -9.67 -25.87 -25.90
N TYR A 42 -9.95 -26.46 -24.73
CA TYR A 42 -9.24 -26.09 -23.50
C TYR A 42 -7.75 -26.44 -23.56
N LYS A 43 -7.39 -27.63 -24.06
CA LYS A 43 -5.98 -28.03 -24.22
C LYS A 43 -5.19 -27.03 -25.07
N LEU A 44 -5.76 -26.53 -26.17
CA LEU A 44 -5.09 -25.53 -27.01
C LEU A 44 -4.82 -24.19 -26.28
N VAL A 45 -5.72 -23.78 -25.39
CA VAL A 45 -5.51 -22.55 -24.58
C VAL A 45 -4.48 -22.81 -23.49
N ASP A 46 -4.49 -23.99 -22.88
CA ASP A 46 -3.55 -24.38 -21.83
C ASP A 46 -2.12 -24.52 -22.41
N GLU A 47 -1.95 -25.17 -23.58
CA GLU A 47 -0.67 -25.25 -24.31
C GLU A 47 -0.12 -23.85 -24.65
N LEU A 48 -0.98 -22.93 -25.10
CA LEU A 48 -0.57 -21.55 -25.37
C LEU A 48 -0.04 -20.86 -24.11
N TYR A 49 -0.68 -21.12 -22.97
CA TYR A 49 -0.30 -20.52 -21.69
C TYR A 49 1.02 -21.09 -21.15
N GLU A 50 1.25 -22.39 -21.32
CA GLU A 50 2.51 -23.06 -20.97
C GLU A 50 3.69 -22.49 -21.76
N LEU A 51 3.47 -22.15 -23.05
CA LEU A 51 4.48 -21.50 -23.88
C LEU A 51 4.77 -20.06 -23.45
N THR A 52 3.73 -19.27 -23.19
CA THR A 52 3.88 -17.90 -22.70
C THR A 52 2.64 -17.44 -21.91
N PRO A 53 2.80 -16.94 -20.68
CA PRO A 53 1.67 -16.38 -19.91
C PRO A 53 1.06 -15.11 -20.54
N TYR A 54 1.80 -14.45 -21.44
CA TYR A 54 1.43 -13.20 -22.12
C TYR A 54 1.55 -13.38 -23.64
N PRO A 55 0.70 -14.22 -24.26
CA PRO A 55 0.78 -14.47 -25.68
C PRO A 55 0.44 -13.20 -26.48
N SER A 56 1.10 -13.04 -27.62
CA SER A 56 0.83 -11.96 -28.55
C SER A 56 -0.57 -12.09 -29.17
N GLN A 57 -1.09 -11.00 -29.75
CA GLN A 57 -2.39 -11.02 -30.43
C GLN A 57 -2.42 -12.05 -31.58
N ALA A 58 -1.33 -12.17 -32.35
CA ALA A 58 -1.22 -13.12 -33.44
C ALA A 58 -1.33 -14.57 -32.94
N GLN A 59 -0.65 -14.91 -31.83
CA GLN A 59 -0.72 -16.25 -31.22
C GLN A 59 -2.13 -16.58 -30.73
N LYS A 60 -2.80 -15.63 -30.08
CA LYS A 60 -4.20 -15.80 -29.64
C LYS A 60 -5.15 -15.99 -30.81
N GLN A 61 -4.97 -15.24 -31.91
CA GLN A 61 -5.78 -15.38 -33.12
C GLN A 61 -5.58 -16.74 -33.77
N ASP A 62 -4.35 -17.27 -33.75
CA ASP A 62 -4.08 -18.59 -34.30
C ASP A 62 -4.80 -19.69 -33.52
N VAL A 63 -4.70 -19.66 -32.18
CA VAL A 63 -5.42 -20.59 -31.30
C VAL A 63 -6.94 -20.43 -31.44
N TYR A 64 -7.44 -19.20 -31.57
CA TYR A 64 -8.86 -18.95 -31.83
C TYR A 64 -9.35 -19.62 -33.11
N ARG A 65 -8.62 -19.49 -34.22
CA ARG A 65 -8.97 -20.14 -35.49
C ARG A 65 -9.02 -21.66 -35.35
N ARG A 66 -8.04 -22.25 -34.64
CA ARG A 66 -8.01 -23.69 -34.37
C ARG A 66 -9.20 -24.14 -33.53
N ILE A 67 -9.56 -23.40 -32.49
CA ILE A 67 -10.72 -23.71 -31.64
C ILE A 67 -12.03 -23.65 -32.43
N VAL A 68 -12.24 -22.60 -33.24
CA VAL A 68 -13.47 -22.45 -34.03
C VAL A 68 -13.58 -23.52 -35.12
N ALA A 69 -12.46 -24.07 -35.58
CA ALA A 69 -12.45 -25.19 -36.52
C ALA A 69 -12.86 -26.54 -35.87
N LEU A 70 -12.89 -26.65 -34.54
CA LEU A 70 -13.35 -27.87 -33.85
C LEU A 70 -14.88 -27.97 -33.88
N PRO A 71 -15.44 -29.17 -34.06
CA PRO A 71 -16.89 -29.36 -34.12
C PRO A 71 -17.56 -28.96 -32.80
N GLY A 72 -18.60 -28.13 -32.86
CA GLY A 72 -19.38 -27.68 -31.70
C GLY A 72 -18.78 -26.48 -30.94
N CYS A 73 -17.68 -25.90 -31.41
CA CYS A 73 -17.01 -24.74 -30.80
C CYS A 73 -17.29 -23.41 -31.52
N GLU A 74 -18.27 -23.36 -32.41
CA GLU A 74 -18.56 -22.19 -33.27
C GLU A 74 -19.02 -20.96 -32.47
N HIS A 75 -19.51 -21.20 -31.26
CA HIS A 75 -19.99 -20.18 -30.34
C HIS A 75 -18.88 -19.53 -29.51
N TYR A 76 -17.66 -20.06 -29.58
CA TYR A 76 -16.54 -19.57 -28.80
C TYR A 76 -16.01 -18.26 -29.40
N LYS A 77 -15.75 -17.26 -28.55
CA LYS A 77 -15.29 -15.92 -28.98
C LYS A 77 -13.84 -15.69 -28.59
N TYR A 78 -13.16 -14.81 -29.32
CA TYR A 78 -11.80 -14.39 -29.02
C TYR A 78 -11.65 -13.84 -27.58
N ASP A 79 -12.65 -13.14 -27.08
CA ASP A 79 -12.68 -12.62 -25.71
C ASP A 79 -12.64 -13.72 -24.64
N ASN A 80 -13.19 -14.89 -24.94
CA ASN A 80 -13.19 -16.02 -24.01
C ASN A 80 -11.75 -16.51 -23.77
N ILE A 81 -10.88 -16.46 -24.78
CA ILE A 81 -9.45 -16.78 -24.65
C ILE A 81 -8.78 -15.76 -23.74
N ASN A 82 -9.03 -14.45 -23.97
CA ASN A 82 -8.47 -13.40 -23.13
C ASN A 82 -8.92 -13.55 -21.67
N GLN A 83 -10.20 -13.86 -21.44
CA GLN A 83 -10.76 -14.07 -20.10
C GLN A 83 -10.16 -15.30 -19.43
N LYS A 84 -10.00 -16.42 -20.16
CA LYS A 84 -9.38 -17.64 -19.64
C LYS A 84 -7.92 -17.41 -19.28
N LEU A 85 -7.12 -16.82 -20.17
CA LEU A 85 -5.70 -16.51 -19.90
C LEU A 85 -5.55 -15.51 -18.73
N ALA A 86 -6.43 -14.50 -18.64
CA ALA A 86 -6.46 -13.59 -17.50
C ALA A 86 -6.80 -14.33 -16.21
N GLY A 87 -7.75 -15.25 -16.24
CA GLY A 87 -8.09 -16.14 -15.12
C GLY A 87 -6.92 -17.03 -14.69
N MET A 88 -6.16 -17.57 -15.64
CA MET A 88 -4.96 -18.38 -15.35
C MET A 88 -3.85 -17.54 -14.72
N ARG A 89 -3.48 -16.39 -15.31
CA ARG A 89 -2.52 -15.45 -14.69
C ARG A 89 -2.94 -15.00 -13.29
N LYS A 90 -4.24 -14.86 -13.08
CA LYS A 90 -4.83 -14.47 -11.81
C LYS A 90 -4.76 -15.61 -10.78
N ARG A 91 -5.01 -16.86 -11.19
CA ARG A 91 -4.82 -18.07 -10.36
C ARG A 91 -3.36 -18.28 -9.98
N ASP A 92 -2.45 -18.05 -10.92
CA ASP A 92 -1.02 -18.34 -10.76
C ASP A 92 -0.26 -17.15 -10.14
N GLY A 93 -0.97 -16.07 -9.79
CA GLY A 93 -0.39 -14.90 -9.12
C GLY A 93 0.53 -14.04 -10.00
N ILE A 94 0.54 -14.27 -11.31
CA ILE A 94 1.38 -13.53 -12.27
C ILE A 94 0.78 -12.15 -12.58
N SER A 95 -0.55 -12.04 -12.58
CA SER A 95 -1.21 -10.74 -12.70
C SER A 95 -0.95 -9.94 -11.43
N GLY A 96 -0.11 -8.90 -11.51
CA GLY A 96 0.32 -8.03 -10.41
C GLY A 96 -0.79 -7.32 -9.62
N SER A 97 -2.06 -7.63 -9.87
CA SER A 97 -3.17 -7.34 -8.98
C SER A 97 -3.26 -8.34 -7.81
N TRP A 98 -2.13 -8.56 -7.13
CA TRP A 98 -2.08 -9.38 -5.91
C TRP A 98 -2.95 -8.80 -4.77
N ALA A 99 -3.18 -7.49 -4.78
CA ALA A 99 -3.99 -6.80 -3.77
C ALA A 99 -5.49 -7.18 -3.82
N GLY A 100 -6.07 -7.40 -5.00
CA GLY A 100 -7.53 -7.52 -5.13
C GLY A 100 -8.11 -8.90 -4.78
N GLN A 101 -7.31 -9.97 -4.81
CA GLN A 101 -7.84 -11.33 -4.73
C GLN A 101 -7.46 -12.09 -3.46
N ARG A 102 -6.28 -11.85 -2.87
CA ARG A 102 -5.99 -12.32 -1.51
C ARG A 102 -6.98 -11.71 -0.52
N GLN A 103 -7.38 -10.46 -0.70
CA GLN A 103 -8.40 -9.84 0.14
C GLN A 103 -9.76 -10.56 0.04
N ARG A 104 -10.18 -11.06 -1.14
CA ARG A 104 -11.43 -11.83 -1.29
C ARG A 104 -11.37 -13.28 -0.82
N GLN A 105 -10.20 -13.91 -0.77
CA GLN A 105 -10.06 -15.26 -0.23
C GLN A 105 -9.75 -15.27 1.27
N LEU A 106 -8.99 -14.31 1.80
CA LEU A 106 -8.87 -14.17 3.25
C LEU A 106 -10.18 -13.69 3.87
N THR A 107 -10.87 -12.68 3.35
CA THR A 107 -12.18 -12.26 3.92
C THR A 107 -13.27 -13.33 3.91
N LYS A 108 -13.16 -14.39 3.10
CA LYS A 108 -14.10 -15.52 3.14
C LYS A 108 -13.80 -16.54 4.23
N ASN A 109 -12.57 -16.58 4.73
CA ASN A 109 -12.14 -17.45 5.84
C ASN A 109 -11.73 -16.68 7.10
N THR A 110 -11.74 -15.34 7.07
CA THR A 110 -11.72 -14.52 8.27
C THR A 110 -13.08 -14.70 8.92
N HIS A 111 -13.21 -15.76 9.70
CA HIS A 111 -14.10 -15.76 10.83
C HIS A 111 -13.82 -14.44 11.55
N ALA A 112 -14.73 -13.48 11.44
CA ALA A 112 -14.75 -12.36 12.36
C ALA A 112 -14.81 -13.02 13.73
N VAL A 113 -13.68 -13.02 14.44
CA VAL A 113 -13.61 -13.59 15.78
C VAL A 113 -14.63 -12.79 16.57
N ALA A 114 -15.76 -13.42 16.89
CA ALA A 114 -16.94 -12.71 17.36
C ALA A 114 -16.69 -12.00 18.69
N ASN A 115 -15.60 -12.32 19.39
CA ASN A 115 -15.11 -11.64 20.59
C ASN A 115 -13.58 -11.75 20.66
N PRO A 116 -12.80 -10.76 20.19
CA PRO A 116 -11.36 -10.78 20.39
C PRO A 116 -11.07 -10.67 21.90
N SER A 117 -10.30 -11.61 22.43
CA SER A 117 -10.01 -11.69 23.88
C SER A 117 -8.78 -10.88 24.28
N THR A 118 -7.95 -10.51 23.30
CA THR A 118 -6.69 -9.79 23.53
C THR A 118 -6.56 -8.61 22.56
N PRO A 119 -5.91 -7.50 22.97
CA PRO A 119 -5.63 -6.39 22.06
C PRO A 119 -4.77 -6.81 20.87
N GLU A 120 -3.95 -7.84 21.05
CA GLU A 120 -3.14 -8.46 19.99
C GLU A 120 -4.00 -9.05 18.87
N GLU A 121 -5.10 -9.72 19.24
CA GLU A 121 -6.04 -10.29 18.29
C GLU A 121 -6.82 -9.24 17.49
N ILE A 122 -7.02 -8.05 18.08
CA ILE A 122 -7.65 -6.91 17.40
C ILE A 122 -6.69 -6.29 16.39
N LEU A 123 -5.43 -6.12 16.79
CA LEU A 123 -4.44 -5.39 16.00
C LEU A 123 -3.81 -6.24 14.89
N TYR A 124 -3.68 -7.55 15.10
CA TYR A 124 -3.01 -8.47 14.17
C TYR A 124 -3.74 -9.82 14.06
N PRO A 125 -4.95 -9.82 13.48
CA PRO A 125 -5.80 -11.01 13.42
C PRO A 125 -5.25 -12.15 12.56
N SER A 126 -4.29 -11.91 11.66
CA SER A 126 -3.64 -12.99 10.91
C SER A 126 -2.52 -13.68 11.66
N LEU A 127 -1.93 -13.02 12.66
CA LEU A 127 -0.82 -13.58 13.45
C LEU A 127 -1.32 -14.56 14.52
N THR A 128 -2.54 -14.35 15.04
CA THR A 128 -3.14 -15.20 16.09
C THR A 128 -3.72 -16.52 15.58
N GLN A 129 -3.94 -16.66 14.27
CA GLN A 129 -4.57 -17.85 13.69
C GLN A 129 -3.71 -19.12 13.78
N ARG A 130 -2.39 -18.99 13.89
CA ARG A 130 -1.48 -20.13 13.98
C ARG A 130 -0.48 -19.92 15.12
N PRO A 131 -0.37 -20.87 16.06
CA PRO A 131 0.66 -20.81 17.09
C PRO A 131 2.05 -20.90 16.46
N GLY A 132 3.01 -20.18 17.02
CA GLY A 132 4.42 -20.17 16.56
C GLY A 132 4.77 -19.12 15.49
N ILE A 133 3.79 -18.40 14.94
CA ILE A 133 4.06 -17.27 14.03
C ILE A 133 4.81 -16.16 14.76
N THR A 134 4.38 -15.82 15.97
CA THR A 134 5.02 -14.81 16.81
C THR A 134 6.48 -15.17 17.09
N ASP A 135 6.79 -16.43 17.41
CA ASP A 135 8.17 -16.89 17.63
C ASP A 135 9.04 -16.70 16.39
N ALA A 136 8.50 -17.02 15.21
CA ALA A 136 9.18 -16.81 13.94
C ALA A 136 9.45 -15.31 13.66
N LEU A 137 8.51 -14.42 14.02
CA LEU A 137 8.69 -12.98 13.90
C LEU A 137 9.72 -12.42 14.90
N HIS A 138 9.86 -13.01 16.09
CA HIS A 138 10.94 -12.67 17.01
C HIS A 138 12.32 -13.05 16.43
N ILE A 139 12.41 -14.17 15.69
CA ILE A 139 13.65 -14.53 14.96
C ILE A 139 13.97 -13.46 13.91
N LEU A 140 12.98 -13.02 13.13
CA LEU A 140 13.15 -11.93 12.16
C LEU A 140 13.70 -10.65 12.80
N LEU A 141 13.12 -10.22 13.93
CA LEU A 141 13.59 -9.02 14.64
C LEU A 141 14.99 -9.18 15.24
N LYS A 142 15.33 -10.39 15.68
CA LYS A 142 16.66 -10.70 16.23
C LYS A 142 17.74 -10.66 15.14
N GLU A 143 17.45 -11.17 13.95
CA GLU A 143 18.37 -11.16 12.82
C GLU A 143 18.45 -9.77 12.15
N SER A 144 17.30 -9.10 12.02
CA SER A 144 17.16 -7.81 11.34
C SER A 144 16.27 -6.87 12.19
N PRO A 145 16.86 -6.00 13.02
CA PRO A 145 16.09 -5.10 13.88
C PRO A 145 15.19 -4.10 13.11
N LYS A 146 15.57 -3.80 11.86
CA LYS A 146 14.84 -2.94 10.92
C LYS A 146 14.68 -3.67 9.60
N PRO A 147 13.79 -4.67 9.52
CA PRO A 147 13.63 -5.46 8.32
C PRO A 147 13.12 -4.57 7.19
N THR A 148 13.68 -4.77 6.00
CA THR A 148 13.25 -4.10 4.78
C THR A 148 11.89 -4.61 4.34
N ARG A 149 11.16 -3.82 3.56
CA ARG A 149 9.86 -4.22 3.01
C ARG A 149 9.93 -5.53 2.21
N ALA A 150 11.03 -5.74 1.49
CA ALA A 150 11.24 -6.97 0.72
C ALA A 150 11.34 -8.20 1.63
N GLU A 151 12.06 -8.10 2.75
CA GLU A 151 12.15 -9.17 3.75
C GLU A 151 10.78 -9.44 4.39
N VAL A 152 10.07 -8.40 4.83
CA VAL A 152 8.72 -8.54 5.41
C VAL A 152 7.78 -9.25 4.43
N ARG A 153 7.84 -8.91 3.14
CA ARG A 153 7.05 -9.59 2.10
C ARG A 153 7.40 -11.07 1.94
N ILE A 154 8.68 -11.43 2.00
CA ILE A 154 9.14 -12.83 1.93
C ILE A 154 8.60 -13.60 3.14
N TRP A 155 8.74 -13.03 4.34
CA TRP A 155 8.26 -13.63 5.58
C TRP A 155 6.73 -13.78 5.60
N ALA A 156 6.00 -12.74 5.19
CA ALA A 156 4.54 -12.79 5.01
C ALA A 156 4.11 -13.93 4.09
N SER A 157 4.81 -14.09 2.96
CA SER A 157 4.56 -15.17 2.01
C SER A 157 4.82 -16.55 2.61
N ARG A 158 5.92 -16.73 3.34
CA ARG A 158 6.32 -18.00 3.96
C ARG A 158 5.42 -18.41 5.12
N LEU A 159 5.03 -17.46 5.96
CA LEU A 159 4.16 -17.68 7.12
C LEU A 159 2.67 -17.77 6.74
N GLY A 160 2.31 -17.25 5.55
CA GLY A 160 0.93 -17.23 5.07
C GLY A 160 0.07 -16.15 5.75
N VAL A 161 0.68 -15.06 6.18
CA VAL A 161 0.03 -13.92 6.85
C VAL A 161 0.06 -12.66 5.99
N PHE A 162 -0.60 -11.60 6.44
CA PHE A 162 -0.59 -10.33 5.73
C PHE A 162 0.72 -9.57 5.97
N GLU A 163 1.20 -8.89 4.92
CA GLU A 163 2.36 -8.00 4.98
C GLU A 163 2.11 -6.86 5.98
N ASP A 164 0.90 -6.29 5.96
CA ASP A 164 0.50 -5.18 6.83
C ASP A 164 0.51 -5.58 8.32
N ASP A 165 -0.05 -6.74 8.67
CA ASP A 165 -0.06 -7.24 10.06
C ASP A 165 1.37 -7.43 10.60
N ILE A 166 2.29 -7.96 9.78
CA ILE A 166 3.70 -8.08 10.18
C ILE A 166 4.32 -6.69 10.37
N HIS A 167 4.08 -5.75 9.45
CA HIS A 167 4.60 -4.38 9.58
C HIS A 167 4.11 -3.70 10.86
N THR A 168 2.81 -3.77 11.15
CA THR A 168 2.21 -3.20 12.36
C THR A 168 2.77 -3.87 13.61
N TRP A 169 2.93 -5.19 13.60
CA TRP A 169 3.52 -5.93 14.71
C TRP A 169 4.99 -5.53 14.97
N ILE A 170 5.80 -5.43 13.91
CA ILE A 170 7.20 -4.98 14.00
C ILE A 170 7.28 -3.56 14.58
N GLN A 171 6.45 -2.65 14.08
CA GLN A 171 6.41 -1.27 14.59
C GLN A 171 6.05 -1.24 16.08
N HIS A 172 5.02 -1.99 16.48
CA HIS A 172 4.60 -2.10 17.87
C HIS A 172 5.73 -2.64 18.77
N GLN A 173 6.46 -3.67 18.32
CA GLN A 173 7.60 -4.21 19.06
C GLN A 173 8.75 -3.20 19.19
N GLN A 174 9.04 -2.44 18.13
CA GLN A 174 10.05 -1.38 18.19
C GLN A 174 9.67 -0.27 19.17
N GLU A 175 8.39 0.11 19.22
CA GLU A 175 7.88 1.10 20.18
C GLU A 175 7.96 0.60 21.63
N ILE A 176 7.67 -0.68 21.89
CA ILE A 176 7.85 -1.30 23.21
C ILE A 176 9.32 -1.22 23.64
N GLN A 177 10.25 -1.67 22.77
CA GLN A 177 11.68 -1.62 23.06
C GLN A 177 12.17 -0.19 23.32
N GLN A 178 11.68 0.78 22.54
CA GLN A 178 12.03 2.18 22.74
C GLN A 178 11.53 2.73 24.08
N LYS A 179 10.30 2.38 24.49
CA LYS A 179 9.74 2.76 25.80
C LYS A 179 10.52 2.14 26.95
N GLU A 180 10.96 0.88 26.82
CA GLU A 180 11.78 0.23 27.84
C GLU A 180 13.15 0.91 28.00
N LEU A 181 13.80 1.26 26.89
CA LEU A 181 15.06 2.01 26.92
C LEU A 181 14.88 3.38 27.58
N GLN A 182 13.80 4.11 27.27
CA GLN A 182 13.50 5.38 27.93
C GLN A 182 13.26 5.23 29.43
N LYS A 183 12.56 4.16 29.85
CA LYS A 183 12.33 3.87 31.26
C LYS A 183 13.64 3.61 32.01
N LEU A 184 14.59 2.90 31.40
CA LEU A 184 15.92 2.67 31.98
C LEU A 184 16.73 3.97 32.10
N VAL A 185 16.66 4.84 31.09
CA VAL A 185 17.34 6.16 31.13
C VAL A 185 16.77 7.03 32.26
N ILE A 186 15.45 7.07 32.41
CA ILE A 186 14.80 7.84 33.50
C ILE A 186 15.15 7.22 34.86
N SER A 187 15.18 5.90 34.97
CA SER A 187 15.54 5.22 36.22
C SER A 187 17.03 5.38 36.59
N SER A 188 17.90 5.66 35.63
CA SER A 188 19.33 5.89 35.86
C SER A 188 19.66 7.34 36.20
N GLN A 189 18.69 8.27 36.07
CA GLN A 189 18.82 9.57 36.71
C GLN A 189 18.57 9.35 38.20
N LEU A 190 19.68 9.21 38.96
CA LEU A 190 19.67 9.33 40.41
C LEU A 190 18.72 10.46 40.79
N PRO A 191 17.83 10.27 41.81
CA PRO A 191 16.99 11.36 42.28
C PRO A 191 17.92 12.54 42.54
N THR A 192 17.74 13.60 41.76
CA THR A 192 18.55 14.81 41.87
C THR A 192 18.51 15.16 43.35
N PRO A 193 19.66 15.18 44.06
CA PRO A 193 19.66 15.44 45.49
C PRO A 193 18.88 16.73 45.70
N GLY A 194 17.85 16.64 46.55
CA GLY A 194 16.83 17.66 46.68
C GLY A 194 17.49 19.03 46.75
N SER A 195 16.99 19.95 45.91
CA SER A 195 17.39 21.34 45.80
C SER A 195 18.03 21.84 47.09
N SER A 196 19.36 21.83 47.13
CA SER A 196 20.11 22.42 48.21
C SER A 196 19.77 23.89 48.19
N CYS A 197 18.94 24.34 49.13
CA CYS A 197 18.63 25.72 49.40
C CYS A 197 19.93 26.47 49.69
N SER A 198 20.60 26.94 48.64
CA SER A 198 21.58 28.00 48.74
C SER A 198 20.78 29.29 48.94
N PRO A 199 20.92 29.99 50.07
CA PRO A 199 20.17 31.21 50.34
C PRO A 199 20.58 32.29 49.34
N GLU A 200 19.62 32.80 48.58
CA GLU A 200 19.83 33.98 47.73
C GLU A 200 20.02 35.24 48.61
N PRO A 201 20.92 36.16 48.23
CA PRO A 201 21.00 37.47 48.87
C PRO A 201 19.81 38.35 48.47
N VAL A 202 19.12 38.84 49.50
CA VAL A 202 18.04 39.83 49.46
C VAL A 202 18.49 41.09 48.71
N THR A 203 17.86 41.43 47.58
CA THR A 203 17.93 42.78 47.01
C THR A 203 16.63 43.54 47.25
N PRO A 204 16.71 44.82 47.68
CA PRO A 204 15.58 45.59 48.17
C PRO A 204 14.68 46.17 47.07
N ILE A 205 13.48 46.47 47.54
CA ILE A 205 12.27 46.91 46.89
C ILE A 205 12.39 48.38 46.47
N THR A 206 11.91 48.73 45.27
CA THR A 206 11.56 50.12 44.93
C THR A 206 10.11 50.19 44.39
N PRO A 207 9.24 51.04 44.96
CA PRO A 207 7.82 51.15 44.57
C PRO A 207 7.54 52.35 43.62
N THR A 208 6.29 52.43 43.12
CA THR A 208 5.48 53.66 42.82
C THR A 208 4.95 53.82 41.35
N VAL A 209 3.78 53.22 41.02
CA VAL A 209 2.41 53.84 40.85
C VAL A 209 2.28 55.09 39.91
N PRO A 210 1.16 55.42 39.15
CA PRO A 210 -0.13 54.76 38.79
C PRO A 210 -0.64 55.02 37.30
N PRO A 211 -1.96 55.21 36.95
CA PRO A 211 -2.74 54.25 36.14
C PRO A 211 -3.45 54.87 34.91
N GLN A 212 -3.38 54.30 33.71
CA GLN A 212 -4.26 54.76 32.62
C GLN A 212 -4.79 53.63 31.72
N SER A 213 -6.13 53.50 31.81
CA SER A 213 -7.06 53.44 30.69
C SER A 213 -7.04 52.23 29.76
N LEU A 214 -8.04 51.38 29.98
CA LEU A 214 -8.92 50.78 28.97
C LEU A 214 -8.56 51.11 27.51
N LEU A 215 -8.02 50.12 26.79
CA LEU A 215 -8.59 49.67 25.51
C LEU A 215 -7.96 48.32 25.13
N GLN A 216 -8.84 47.38 24.81
CA GLN A 216 -8.57 46.11 24.15
C GLN A 216 -7.50 46.26 23.06
N ASN A 217 -6.35 45.65 23.27
CA ASN A 217 -5.50 45.22 22.17
C ASN A 217 -4.79 43.93 22.60
N ILE A 218 -5.22 42.83 22.00
CA ILE A 218 -4.68 41.49 22.25
C ILE A 218 -3.24 41.48 21.68
N PRO A 219 -2.19 41.32 22.50
CA PRO A 219 -0.85 41.15 21.99
C PRO A 219 -0.69 39.75 21.40
N PRO A 220 0.11 39.58 20.33
CA PRO A 220 0.44 38.26 19.83
C PRO A 220 1.18 37.49 20.92
N VAL A 221 0.70 36.28 21.20
CA VAL A 221 1.40 35.29 22.03
C VAL A 221 2.81 35.15 21.47
N LYS A 222 3.82 35.69 22.18
CA LYS A 222 5.21 35.29 22.01
C LYS A 222 5.31 33.86 22.52
N ILE A 223 5.02 32.93 21.63
CA ILE A 223 5.53 31.56 21.73
C ILE A 223 7.04 31.75 21.67
N LYS A 224 7.69 31.66 22.83
CA LYS A 224 9.12 31.42 22.92
C LYS A 224 9.33 30.03 22.33
N ALA A 225 9.39 29.98 21.00
CA ALA A 225 10.04 28.89 20.31
C ALA A 225 11.48 28.92 20.82
N GLU A 226 11.82 27.96 21.66
CA GLU A 226 13.18 27.40 21.66
C GLU A 226 13.44 26.96 20.22
N VAL A 227 13.89 27.92 19.42
CA VAL A 227 14.67 27.66 18.22
C VAL A 227 15.97 27.11 18.77
N GLY A 228 15.98 25.79 19.00
CA GLY A 228 17.22 25.04 19.02
C GLY A 228 17.97 25.47 17.76
N SER A 229 19.14 26.05 17.96
CA SER A 229 20.05 26.42 16.90
C SER A 229 20.37 25.15 16.10
N LEU A 230 19.62 24.92 15.03
CA LEU A 230 20.08 24.13 13.92
C LEU A 230 21.25 24.92 13.37
N SER A 231 22.44 24.51 13.81
CA SER A 231 23.70 24.83 13.17
C SER A 231 23.48 24.75 11.67
N GLU A 232 23.57 25.90 11.03
CA GLU A 232 23.64 26.07 9.59
C GLU A 232 24.95 25.42 9.12
N SER A 233 24.95 24.08 9.09
CA SER A 233 25.93 23.31 8.36
C SER A 233 25.62 23.56 6.90
N LYS A 234 26.20 24.63 6.38
CA LYS A 234 26.61 24.77 4.97
C LYS A 234 26.84 23.34 4.47
N PRO A 235 26.03 22.80 3.54
CA PRO A 235 26.22 21.44 3.07
C PRO A 235 27.56 21.45 2.35
N ALA A 236 28.61 21.10 3.11
CA ALA A 236 29.92 20.78 2.59
C ALA A 236 29.60 19.74 1.53
N SER A 237 29.83 20.15 0.29
CA SER A 237 29.56 19.40 -0.91
C SER A 237 29.83 17.93 -0.66
N ALA A 238 28.76 17.17 -0.47
CA ALA A 238 28.82 15.72 -0.36
C ALA A 238 29.06 15.19 -1.79
N PHE A 239 30.20 15.57 -2.35
CA PHE A 239 30.77 14.82 -3.45
C PHE A 239 31.09 13.46 -2.86
N LEU A 240 30.34 12.46 -3.34
CA LEU A 240 30.70 11.07 -3.15
C LEU A 240 32.20 10.94 -3.36
N SER A 241 32.90 10.26 -2.46
CA SER A 241 34.32 9.99 -2.69
C SER A 241 34.46 9.29 -4.05
N ARG A 242 35.60 9.47 -4.71
CA ARG A 242 35.85 8.85 -6.03
C ARG A 242 35.61 7.34 -6.00
N GLU A 243 35.87 6.71 -4.86
CA GLU A 243 35.62 5.30 -4.59
C GLU A 243 34.12 5.00 -4.47
N GLN A 244 33.35 5.81 -3.73
CA GLN A 244 31.89 5.68 -3.66
C GLN A 244 31.22 5.87 -5.03
N LEU A 245 31.73 6.79 -5.86
CA LEU A 245 31.25 6.98 -7.22
C LEU A 245 31.54 5.76 -8.11
N GLN A 246 32.72 5.15 -7.96
CA GLN A 246 33.09 3.92 -8.67
C GLN A 246 32.26 2.72 -8.22
N ASP A 247 32.00 2.57 -6.92
CA ASP A 247 31.15 1.50 -6.39
C ASP A 247 29.70 1.66 -6.82
N LEU A 248 29.19 2.89 -6.86
CA LEU A 248 27.86 3.17 -7.42
C LEU A 248 27.80 2.83 -8.92
N ALA A 249 28.82 3.18 -9.70
CA ALA A 249 28.88 2.85 -11.12
C ALA A 249 28.92 1.32 -11.35
N LYS A 250 29.67 0.57 -10.53
CA LYS A 250 29.68 -0.89 -10.56
C LYS A 250 28.33 -1.48 -10.17
N SER A 251 27.68 -0.96 -9.12
CA SER A 251 26.36 -1.44 -8.68
C SER A 251 25.30 -1.22 -9.75
N VAL A 252 25.32 -0.07 -10.44
CA VAL A 252 24.41 0.24 -11.54
C VAL A 252 24.68 -0.66 -12.75
N TYR A 253 25.94 -0.97 -13.04
CA TYR A 253 26.30 -1.89 -14.13
C TYR A 253 25.79 -3.31 -13.87
N VAL A 254 26.03 -3.86 -12.67
CA VAL A 254 25.58 -5.21 -12.27
C VAL A 254 24.06 -5.30 -12.24
N ALA A 255 23.37 -4.30 -11.68
CA ALA A 255 21.91 -4.25 -11.68
C ALA A 255 21.33 -4.21 -13.11
N ARG A 256 22.05 -3.59 -14.05
CA ARG A 256 21.64 -3.51 -15.46
C ARG A 256 21.85 -4.83 -16.17
N THR A 257 22.93 -5.57 -15.89
CA THR A 257 23.22 -6.86 -16.53
C THR A 257 22.38 -8.01 -16.00
N ASP A 258 22.05 -8.02 -14.70
CA ASP A 258 21.29 -9.12 -14.08
C ASP A 258 19.77 -9.04 -14.30
N SER A 259 19.27 -7.88 -14.72
CA SER A 259 17.82 -7.68 -14.88
C SER A 259 17.19 -8.42 -16.06
N GLY A 260 17.98 -9.02 -16.96
CA GLY A 260 17.47 -9.67 -18.18
C GLY A 260 16.68 -8.73 -19.10
N VAL A 261 16.66 -7.43 -18.80
CA VAL A 261 16.00 -6.41 -19.60
C VAL A 261 16.94 -6.11 -20.76
N THR A 262 16.56 -6.57 -21.95
CA THR A 262 17.21 -6.16 -23.21
C THR A 262 17.39 -4.64 -23.20
N PRO A 263 18.61 -4.11 -23.41
CA PRO A 263 18.84 -2.68 -23.40
C PRO A 263 17.90 -2.05 -24.42
N MET A 264 16.98 -1.22 -23.92
CA MET A 264 16.03 -0.48 -24.74
C MET A 264 16.81 0.27 -25.82
N SER A 265 16.38 0.14 -27.08
CA SER A 265 17.03 0.82 -28.19
C SER A 265 17.14 2.31 -27.87
N THR A 266 18.23 2.96 -28.30
CA THR A 266 18.39 4.40 -28.11
C THR A 266 17.21 5.18 -28.69
N GLU A 267 16.64 4.69 -29.79
CA GLU A 267 15.45 5.25 -30.43
C GLU A 267 14.20 5.09 -29.56
N ASP A 268 14.01 3.90 -28.97
CA ASP A 268 12.91 3.64 -28.04
C ASP A 268 13.03 4.50 -26.79
N ALA A 269 14.25 4.69 -26.27
CA ALA A 269 14.51 5.53 -25.11
C ALA A 269 14.17 7.00 -25.36
N VAL A 270 14.55 7.54 -26.53
CA VAL A 270 14.18 8.90 -26.95
C VAL A 270 12.66 9.02 -27.07
N LYS A 271 12.02 8.06 -27.73
CA LYS A 271 10.56 8.04 -27.87
C LYS A 271 9.84 8.00 -26.51
N ALA A 272 10.32 7.19 -25.57
CA ALA A 272 9.74 7.13 -24.22
C ALA A 272 9.92 8.43 -23.45
N LEU A 273 11.04 9.14 -23.66
CA LEU A 273 11.29 10.44 -23.07
C LEU A 273 10.35 11.51 -23.65
N ASP A 274 10.15 11.50 -24.96
CA ASP A 274 9.21 12.39 -25.65
C ASP A 274 7.76 12.14 -25.20
N GLU A 275 7.33 10.87 -25.15
CA GLU A 275 6.01 10.48 -24.63
C GLU A 275 5.81 10.87 -23.16
N HIS A 276 6.88 10.85 -22.36
CA HIS A 276 6.83 11.32 -20.97
C HIS A 276 6.72 12.84 -20.89
N SER A 277 7.52 13.55 -21.70
CA SER A 277 7.48 15.02 -21.80
C SER A 277 6.11 15.52 -22.23
N GLU A 278 5.51 14.91 -23.26
CA GLU A 278 4.16 15.25 -23.71
C GLU A 278 3.10 15.00 -22.64
N ARG A 279 3.17 13.87 -21.92
CA ARG A 279 2.27 13.58 -20.79
C ARG A 279 2.41 14.63 -19.68
N MET A 280 3.62 15.07 -19.39
CA MET A 280 3.88 16.09 -18.37
C MET A 280 3.32 17.45 -18.80
N GLN A 281 3.53 17.85 -20.05
CA GLN A 281 2.96 19.09 -20.59
C GLN A 281 1.43 19.04 -20.62
N ALA A 282 0.84 17.91 -21.01
CA ALA A 282 -0.61 17.72 -20.99
C ALA A 282 -1.16 17.83 -19.57
N PHE A 283 -0.47 17.26 -18.58
CA PHE A 283 -0.80 17.41 -17.17
C PHE A 283 -0.75 18.88 -16.73
N LEU A 284 0.33 19.60 -17.05
CA LEU A 284 0.46 21.03 -16.71
C LEU A 284 -0.63 21.89 -17.36
N ARG A 285 -1.02 21.63 -18.62
CA ARG A 285 -2.15 22.34 -19.26
C ARG A 285 -3.49 22.04 -18.58
N ARG A 286 -3.73 20.79 -18.15
CA ARG A 286 -4.93 20.44 -17.38
C ARG A 286 -4.94 21.09 -16.00
N TYR A 287 -3.75 21.21 -15.41
CA TYR A 287 -3.54 21.92 -14.16
C TYR A 287 -3.90 23.40 -14.28
N GLU A 288 -3.36 24.10 -15.28
CA GLU A 288 -3.68 25.51 -15.57
C GLU A 288 -5.18 25.74 -15.85
N LYS A 289 -5.86 24.74 -16.41
CA LYS A 289 -7.31 24.78 -16.68
C LYS A 289 -8.20 24.47 -15.47
N GLY A 290 -7.64 24.10 -14.33
CA GLY A 290 -8.43 23.79 -13.13
C GLY A 290 -9.08 22.40 -13.14
N GLU A 291 -8.70 21.50 -14.05
CA GLU A 291 -9.33 20.18 -14.20
C GLU A 291 -8.90 19.17 -13.11
N TYR A 292 -8.08 19.57 -12.14
CA TYR A 292 -7.58 18.72 -11.05
C TYR A 292 -8.70 18.20 -10.12
N ALA A 293 -9.83 18.91 -10.04
CA ALA A 293 -11.00 18.47 -9.28
C ALA A 293 -11.55 17.12 -9.79
N GLY A 294 -11.47 16.84 -11.09
CA GLY A 294 -11.88 15.56 -11.68
C GLY A 294 -10.93 14.40 -11.39
N LEU A 295 -9.69 14.69 -10.98
CA LEU A 295 -8.68 13.70 -10.61
C LEU A 295 -8.61 13.47 -9.09
N GLY A 296 -9.49 14.12 -8.30
CA GLY A 296 -9.51 14.00 -6.84
C GLY A 296 -8.31 14.64 -6.14
N LEU A 297 -7.54 15.48 -6.83
CA LEU A 297 -6.41 16.22 -6.26
C LEU A 297 -6.92 17.54 -5.69
N THR A 298 -6.78 17.73 -4.38
CA THR A 298 -7.12 19.00 -3.72
C THR A 298 -5.98 20.00 -3.91
N PRO A 299 -6.26 21.27 -4.25
CA PRO A 299 -5.23 22.29 -4.52
C PRO A 299 -4.33 22.57 -3.29
N GLN A 300 -4.80 22.23 -2.08
CA GLN A 300 -4.06 22.44 -0.83
C GLN A 300 -2.76 21.62 -0.71
N LEU A 301 -2.60 20.56 -1.51
CA LEU A 301 -1.35 19.78 -1.54
C LEU A 301 -0.21 20.53 -2.25
N LEU A 302 -0.51 21.55 -3.07
CA LEU A 302 0.47 22.22 -3.92
C LEU A 302 0.92 23.59 -3.38
N ASP A 303 0.09 24.29 -2.60
CA ASP A 303 0.47 25.57 -1.99
C ASP A 303 1.68 25.44 -1.04
N LYS A 304 1.90 24.24 -0.48
CA LYS A 304 3.07 23.96 0.38
C LYS A 304 4.38 23.73 -0.38
N ALA A 305 4.33 23.44 -1.68
CA ALA A 305 5.53 23.24 -2.49
C ALA A 305 6.00 24.52 -3.20
N GLY A 306 5.12 25.51 -3.37
CA GLY A 306 5.38 26.71 -4.19
C GLY A 306 6.04 27.89 -3.47
N THR A 307 6.14 27.91 -2.14
CA THR A 307 6.59 29.12 -1.42
C THR A 307 8.10 29.40 -1.51
N GLY A 308 8.88 28.56 -2.21
CA GLY A 308 10.35 28.69 -2.29
C GLY A 308 10.93 29.12 -3.65
N MET A 309 10.15 29.10 -4.74
CA MET A 309 10.67 29.43 -6.08
C MET A 309 10.02 30.71 -6.60
N SER A 310 10.38 31.84 -5.96
CA SER A 310 10.17 33.15 -6.58
C SER A 310 11.13 33.26 -7.77
N VAL A 311 10.60 32.96 -8.96
CA VAL A 311 11.29 33.22 -10.22
C VAL A 311 11.41 34.74 -10.33
N LYS A 312 12.62 35.27 -10.08
CA LYS A 312 12.96 36.66 -10.39
C LYS A 312 12.72 36.89 -11.87
N SER A 313 11.60 37.52 -12.19
CA SER A 313 11.37 38.09 -13.51
C SER A 313 12.46 39.14 -13.78
N GLU A 314 13.31 38.88 -14.78
CA GLU A 314 14.30 39.85 -15.25
C GLU A 314 13.62 41.15 -15.69
N PRO A 315 14.19 42.32 -15.33
CA PRO A 315 13.68 43.60 -15.81
C PRO A 315 13.95 43.74 -17.30
N SER A 316 12.85 43.83 -18.07
CA SER A 316 12.85 44.10 -19.50
C SER A 316 13.59 45.41 -19.79
N VAL A 317 14.75 45.30 -20.45
CA VAL A 317 15.53 46.46 -20.89
C VAL A 317 14.83 47.08 -22.11
N SER A 318 14.05 48.13 -21.88
CA SER A 318 13.58 49.02 -22.93
C SER A 318 14.76 49.67 -23.65
N ARG A 319 15.10 49.18 -24.85
CA ARG A 319 15.89 49.95 -25.82
C ARG A 319 15.04 51.13 -26.30
N ARG A 320 15.44 52.35 -25.93
CA ARG A 320 15.03 53.55 -26.66
C ARG A 320 15.77 53.60 -28.00
N ILE A 321 15.00 53.89 -29.04
CA ILE A 321 15.45 54.35 -30.36
C ILE A 321 15.74 55.84 -30.24
#